data_AF-A0A2V5M3L9-F1
#
_entry.id   AF-A0A2V5M3L9-F1
#
_cell.length_a   1.000
_cell.length_b   1.000
_cell.length_c   1.000
_cell.angle_alpha   90.00
_cell.angle_beta   90.00
_cell.angle_gamma   90.00
#
_symmetry.space_group_name_H-M   'P 1'
#
loop_
_entity.id
_entity.type
_entity.pdbx_description
1 polymer ?
#
loop_
_entity_poly.entity_id
_entity_poly.type
_entity_poly.pdbx_seq_one_letter_code
_entity_poly.pdbx_strand_id
1 'polypeptide(L)'
;MINQSARVQKMFGSIATRYDIANHVLSCGLDIYWRRRAAKGVRQVALANAMNLSFGDNSFDCVTIAFGLRNFEDWAAGLAEMSRVLKTNGRLLVLEFSLPATPILRAVYRFYLHRCLPLLGSFLTGKKTAYDYLGDSIEEFPSGDAMSQLIARNGFTRPTFRPLTGGIVTIYTATKQ
;
A
#
# COMPACT_ATOMS: atom_id res chain seq x y z
N MET A 1 2.92 26.44 4.07
CA MET A 1 3.19 25.24 3.25
C MET A 1 2.05 24.26 3.43
N ILE A 2 1.35 23.87 2.38
CA ILE A 2 0.31 22.82 2.49
C ILE A 2 1.04 21.50 2.77
N ASN A 3 0.74 20.88 3.92
CA ASN A 3 1.28 19.59 4.32
C ASN A 3 1.01 18.55 3.21
N GLN A 4 2.04 17.84 2.75
CA GLN A 4 1.96 16.82 1.69
C GLN A 4 0.87 15.78 2.01
N SER A 5 0.76 15.39 3.28
CA SER A 5 -0.25 14.46 3.80
C SER A 5 -1.68 14.98 3.59
N ALA A 6 -1.92 16.29 3.80
CA ALA A 6 -3.24 16.90 3.59
C ALA A 6 -3.61 16.96 2.09
N ARG A 7 -2.62 17.18 1.21
CA ARG A 7 -2.81 17.15 -0.25
C ARG A 7 -3.18 15.74 -0.73
N VAL A 8 -2.51 14.71 -0.23
CA VAL A 8 -2.79 13.30 -0.56
C VAL A 8 -4.17 12.88 -0.07
N GLN A 9 -4.54 13.24 1.16
CA GLN A 9 -5.89 12.97 1.70
C GLN A 9 -6.99 13.62 0.85
N LYS A 10 -6.84 14.91 0.51
CA LYS A 10 -7.81 15.62 -0.34
C LYS A 10 -7.93 14.97 -1.72
N MET A 11 -6.82 14.53 -2.29
CA MET A 11 -6.79 13.87 -3.59
C MET A 11 -7.57 12.54 -3.57
N PHE A 12 -7.28 11.64 -2.63
CA PHE A 12 -7.97 10.34 -2.51
C PHE A 12 -9.46 10.49 -2.19
N GLY A 13 -9.81 11.37 -1.24
CA GLY A 13 -11.23 11.62 -0.90
C GLY A 13 -12.04 12.09 -2.11
N SER A 14 -11.39 12.74 -3.06
CA SER A 14 -12.01 13.27 -4.26
C SER A 14 -12.17 12.25 -5.41
N ILE A 15 -11.61 11.05 -5.28
CA ILE A 15 -11.63 9.96 -6.27
C ILE A 15 -12.39 8.74 -5.74
N ALA A 16 -12.44 8.55 -4.41
CA ALA A 16 -13.03 7.39 -3.73
C ALA A 16 -14.41 6.99 -4.29
N THR A 17 -15.34 7.93 -4.45
CA THR A 17 -16.69 7.63 -4.96
C THR A 17 -16.68 7.05 -6.37
N ARG A 18 -15.89 7.61 -7.30
CA ARG A 18 -15.79 7.09 -8.67
C ARG A 18 -15.09 5.73 -8.70
N TYR A 19 -14.10 5.55 -7.83
CA TYR A 19 -13.39 4.29 -7.68
C TYR A 19 -14.31 3.16 -7.17
N ASP A 20 -15.16 3.42 -6.17
CA ASP A 20 -16.12 2.42 -5.69
C ASP A 20 -17.16 2.06 -6.75
N ILE A 21 -17.66 3.04 -7.52
CA ILE A 21 -18.55 2.77 -8.67
C ILE A 21 -17.85 1.86 -9.69
N ALA A 22 -16.61 2.18 -10.05
CA ALA A 22 -15.84 1.36 -10.99
C ALA A 22 -15.64 -0.07 -10.47
N ASN A 23 -15.33 -0.24 -9.18
CA ASN A 23 -15.21 -1.56 -8.58
C ASN A 23 -16.53 -2.35 -8.62
N HIS A 24 -17.66 -1.72 -8.33
CA HIS A 24 -18.96 -2.40 -8.41
C HIS A 24 -19.28 -2.87 -9.82
N VAL A 25 -19.02 -2.04 -10.84
CA VAL A 25 -19.26 -2.40 -12.24
C VAL A 25 -18.30 -3.50 -12.70
N LEU A 26 -16.99 -3.30 -12.50
CA LEU A 26 -15.95 -4.22 -12.99
C LEU A 26 -15.95 -5.56 -12.27
N SER A 27 -16.36 -5.60 -11.00
CA SER A 27 -16.49 -6.84 -10.24
C SER A 27 -17.89 -7.45 -10.32
N CYS A 28 -18.82 -6.86 -11.09
CA CYS A 28 -20.22 -7.26 -11.12
C CYS A 28 -20.85 -7.35 -9.71
N GLY A 29 -20.49 -6.42 -8.83
CA GLY A 29 -20.95 -6.36 -7.43
C GLY A 29 -20.32 -7.39 -6.49
N LEU A 30 -19.34 -8.19 -6.95
CA LEU A 30 -18.65 -9.16 -6.12
C LEU A 30 -17.84 -8.50 -4.99
N ASP A 31 -17.33 -7.29 -5.21
CA ASP A 31 -16.63 -6.52 -4.19
C ASP A 31 -17.53 -6.21 -2.97
N ILE A 32 -18.83 -5.97 -3.18
CA ILE A 32 -19.80 -5.76 -2.10
C ILE A 32 -19.87 -7.00 -1.19
N TYR A 33 -19.90 -8.18 -1.79
CA TYR A 33 -19.96 -9.44 -1.06
C TYR A 33 -18.70 -9.62 -0.20
N TRP A 34 -17.50 -9.49 -0.78
CA TRP A 34 -16.26 -9.68 -0.04
C TRP A 34 -16.04 -8.62 1.04
N ARG A 35 -16.41 -7.35 0.79
CA ARG A 35 -16.38 -6.28 1.80
C ARG A 35 -17.27 -6.61 3.00
N ARG A 36 -18.50 -7.07 2.75
CA ARG A 36 -19.43 -7.51 3.82
C ARG A 36 -18.88 -8.71 4.59
N ARG A 37 -18.26 -9.67 3.90
CA ARG A 37 -17.65 -10.85 4.55
C ARG A 37 -16.46 -10.47 5.41
N ALA A 38 -15.59 -9.59 4.92
CA ALA A 38 -14.44 -9.09 5.67
C ALA A 38 -14.89 -8.28 6.91
N ALA A 39 -15.87 -7.39 6.75
CA ALA A 39 -16.39 -6.56 7.85
C ALA A 39 -16.94 -7.39 9.03
N LYS A 40 -17.52 -8.57 8.77
CA LYS A 40 -17.99 -9.48 9.84
C LYS A 40 -16.87 -9.97 10.78
N GLY A 41 -15.62 -9.98 10.31
CA GLY A 41 -14.46 -10.34 11.13
C GLY A 41 -13.84 -9.17 11.89
N VAL A 42 -14.26 -7.93 11.62
CA VAL A 42 -13.69 -6.71 12.21
C VAL A 42 -14.41 -6.40 13.52
N ARG A 43 -13.68 -6.41 14.63
CA ARG A 43 -14.22 -6.05 15.96
C ARG A 43 -14.19 -4.55 16.23
N GLN A 44 -13.16 -3.86 15.74
CA GLN A 44 -12.93 -2.45 16.01
C GLN A 44 -12.32 -1.76 14.79
N VAL A 45 -12.75 -0.51 14.57
CA VAL A 45 -12.13 0.41 13.61
C VAL A 45 -11.70 1.65 14.40
N ALA A 46 -10.51 2.16 14.10
CA ALA A 46 -9.97 3.36 14.73
C ALA A 46 -9.43 4.30 13.66
N LEU A 47 -9.67 5.61 13.84
CA LEU A 47 -8.98 6.65 13.10
C LEU A 47 -7.66 6.93 13.84
N ALA A 48 -6.53 6.66 13.20
CA ALA A 48 -5.21 6.86 13.79
C ALA A 48 -4.18 7.27 12.73
N ASN A 49 -3.11 7.93 13.19
CA ASN A 49 -1.92 8.09 12.37
C ASN A 49 -1.16 6.75 12.37
N ALA A 50 -0.92 6.17 11.20
CA ALA A 50 -0.26 4.87 11.11
C ALA A 50 1.23 4.88 11.53
N MET A 51 1.83 6.07 11.67
CA MET A 51 3.17 6.25 12.24
C MET A 51 3.14 6.55 13.76
N ASN A 52 1.95 6.64 14.36
CA ASN A 52 1.76 6.85 15.80
C ASN A 52 0.40 6.29 16.23
N LEU A 53 0.33 4.98 16.37
CA LEU A 53 -0.88 4.23 16.71
C LEU A 53 -1.14 4.30 18.22
N SER A 54 -2.39 4.52 18.60
CA SER A 54 -2.83 4.55 20.01
C SER A 54 -2.96 3.17 20.66
N PHE A 55 -2.22 2.17 20.17
CA PHE A 55 -2.18 0.82 20.73
C PHE A 55 -0.93 0.63 21.58
N GLY A 56 -1.01 -0.23 22.60
CA GLY A 56 0.15 -0.59 23.41
C GLY A 56 1.19 -1.39 22.64
N ASP A 57 2.42 -1.40 23.15
CA ASP A 57 3.48 -2.27 22.64
C ASP A 57 3.07 -3.73 22.74
N ASN A 58 3.51 -4.56 21.78
CA ASN A 58 3.27 -6.01 21.82
C ASN A 58 1.78 -6.41 21.95
N SER A 59 0.88 -5.66 21.32
CA SER A 59 -0.57 -5.89 21.41
C SER A 59 -1.09 -6.88 20.35
N PHE A 60 -0.43 -6.98 19.19
CA PHE A 60 -0.94 -7.74 18.05
C PHE A 60 -0.05 -8.92 17.67
N ASP A 61 -0.68 -10.05 17.30
CA ASP A 61 0.04 -11.21 16.77
C ASP A 61 0.44 -11.03 15.30
N CYS A 62 -0.30 -10.20 14.56
CA CYS A 62 -0.09 -9.95 13.15
C CYS A 62 -0.48 -8.52 12.77
N VAL A 63 0.31 -7.90 11.90
CA VAL A 63 0.03 -6.60 11.29
C VAL A 63 0.09 -6.78 9.78
N THR A 64 -0.95 -6.30 9.10
CA THR A 64 -1.04 -6.35 7.65
C THR A 64 -1.30 -4.96 7.10
N ILE A 65 -0.61 -4.59 6.02
CA ILE A 65 -0.89 -3.37 5.25
C ILE A 65 -0.90 -3.71 3.76
N ALA A 66 -1.92 -3.22 3.05
CA ALA A 66 -2.09 -3.45 1.63
C ALA A 66 -2.31 -2.13 0.91
N PHE A 67 -1.45 -1.81 -0.06
CA PHE A 67 -1.53 -0.60 -0.88
C PHE A 67 -1.55 0.72 -0.08
N GLY A 68 -0.95 0.70 1.13
CA GLY A 68 -0.96 1.82 2.07
C GLY A 68 0.42 2.37 2.41
N LEU A 69 1.44 1.50 2.53
CA LEU A 69 2.75 1.89 3.08
C LEU A 69 3.46 2.93 2.21
N ARG A 70 3.26 2.88 0.89
CA ARG A 70 3.82 3.87 -0.03
C ARG A 70 3.40 5.30 0.24
N ASN A 71 2.22 5.47 0.82
CA ASN A 71 1.63 6.77 1.06
C ASN A 71 2.06 7.38 2.40
N PHE A 72 2.94 6.71 3.15
CA PHE A 72 3.48 7.25 4.39
C PHE A 72 4.54 8.30 4.05
N GLU A 73 4.55 9.37 4.85
CA GLU A 73 5.56 10.42 4.76
C GLU A 73 6.94 9.91 5.18
N ASP A 74 6.98 9.01 6.17
CA ASP A 74 8.19 8.30 6.60
C ASP A 74 7.91 6.79 6.70
N TRP A 75 8.49 6.03 5.78
CA TRP A 75 8.33 4.58 5.73
C TRP A 75 9.03 3.88 6.91
N ALA A 76 10.16 4.40 7.38
CA ALA A 76 10.90 3.83 8.49
C ALA A 76 10.11 4.03 9.79
N ALA A 77 9.59 5.23 10.04
CA ALA A 77 8.71 5.49 11.18
C ALA A 77 7.46 4.58 11.14
N GLY A 78 6.85 4.41 9.97
CA GLY A 78 5.72 3.48 9.79
C GLY A 78 6.05 2.03 10.15
N LEU A 79 7.18 1.52 9.64
CA LEU A 79 7.61 0.15 9.92
C LEU A 79 8.02 -0.04 11.39
N ALA A 80 8.70 0.93 11.97
CA ALA A 80 9.07 0.93 13.40
C ALA A 80 7.80 0.89 14.27
N GLU A 81 6.78 1.67 13.92
CA GLU A 81 5.50 1.69 14.63
C GLU A 81 4.74 0.36 14.51
N MET A 82 4.75 -0.26 13.31
CA MET A 82 4.21 -1.61 13.12
C MET A 82 4.97 -2.66 13.96
N SER A 83 6.30 -2.52 14.06
CA SER A 83 7.12 -3.40 14.91
C SER A 83 6.78 -3.19 16.40
N ARG A 84 6.62 -1.95 16.85
CA ARG A 84 6.27 -1.61 18.25
C ARG A 84 5.01 -2.33 18.69
N VAL A 85 3.93 -2.24 17.90
CA VAL A 85 2.61 -2.82 18.26
C VAL A 85 2.54 -4.35 18.08
N LEU A 86 3.43 -4.95 17.29
CA LEU A 86 3.52 -6.41 17.16
C LEU A 86 4.14 -7.04 18.41
N LYS A 87 3.67 -8.23 18.81
CA LYS A 87 4.34 -9.08 19.81
C LYS A 87 5.68 -9.60 19.28
N THR A 88 6.60 -9.97 20.17
CA THR A 88 7.80 -10.74 19.80
C THR A 88 7.40 -11.98 18.99
N ASN A 89 8.10 -12.26 17.89
CA ASN A 89 7.73 -13.28 16.89
C ASN A 89 6.41 -13.04 16.13
N GLY A 90 5.74 -11.90 16.34
CA GLY A 90 4.58 -11.47 15.58
C GLY A 90 4.90 -11.26 14.10
N ARG A 91 3.89 -11.40 13.24
CA ARG A 91 4.08 -11.41 11.78
C ARG A 91 3.72 -10.07 11.15
N LEU A 92 4.59 -9.58 10.27
CA LEU A 92 4.31 -8.49 9.36
C LEU A 92 3.99 -9.04 7.97
N LEU A 93 2.92 -8.54 7.35
CA LEU A 93 2.63 -8.75 5.94
C LEU A 93 2.39 -7.41 5.24
N VAL A 94 3.19 -7.10 4.23
CA VAL A 94 3.06 -5.89 3.41
C VAL A 94 2.75 -6.32 1.98
N LEU A 95 1.57 -5.96 1.47
CA LEU A 95 1.23 -6.12 0.05
C LEU A 95 1.37 -4.78 -0.63
N GLU A 96 2.30 -4.66 -1.59
CA GLU A 96 2.51 -3.38 -2.22
C GLU A 96 2.98 -3.49 -3.68
N PHE A 97 2.61 -2.53 -4.54
CA PHE A 97 3.21 -2.42 -5.89
C PHE A 97 4.74 -2.39 -5.83
N SER A 98 5.36 -2.92 -6.86
CA SER A 98 6.80 -2.98 -7.07
C SER A 98 7.08 -2.82 -8.56
N LEU A 99 8.35 -2.67 -8.91
CA LEU A 99 8.75 -2.69 -10.30
C LEU A 99 9.10 -4.11 -10.74
N PRO A 100 8.61 -4.58 -11.90
CA PRO A 100 9.01 -5.86 -12.47
C PRO A 100 10.54 -6.00 -12.55
N ALA A 101 11.05 -7.20 -12.23
CA ALA A 101 12.50 -7.47 -12.31
C ALA A 101 12.99 -7.49 -13.77
N THR A 102 12.16 -8.03 -14.68
CA THR A 102 12.48 -8.14 -16.10
C THR A 102 12.47 -6.76 -16.78
N PRO A 103 13.57 -6.32 -17.42
CA PRO A 103 13.68 -4.98 -18.00
C PRO A 103 12.60 -4.63 -19.03
N ILE A 104 12.25 -5.59 -19.90
CA ILE A 104 11.21 -5.39 -20.93
C ILE A 104 9.85 -5.17 -20.28
N LEU A 105 9.47 -6.02 -19.33
CA LEU A 105 8.20 -5.88 -18.62
C LEU A 105 8.16 -4.58 -17.81
N ARG A 106 9.29 -4.18 -17.21
CA ARG A 106 9.41 -2.90 -16.51
C ARG A 106 9.21 -1.72 -17.46
N ALA A 107 9.80 -1.75 -18.66
CA ALA A 107 9.63 -0.69 -19.65
C ALA A 107 8.18 -0.57 -20.11
N VAL A 108 7.52 -1.70 -20.40
CA VAL A 108 6.09 -1.73 -20.76
C VAL A 108 5.23 -1.22 -19.62
N TYR A 109 5.51 -1.63 -18.38
CA TYR A 109 4.76 -1.18 -17.21
C TYR A 109 4.93 0.32 -16.95
N ARG A 110 6.14 0.86 -17.11
CA ARG A 110 6.39 2.32 -17.03
C ARG A 110 5.66 3.09 -18.12
N PHE A 111 5.66 2.58 -19.35
CA PHE A 111 4.88 3.18 -20.43
C PHE A 111 3.39 3.21 -20.08
N TYR A 112 2.85 2.12 -19.52
CA TYR A 112 1.48 2.09 -19.03
C TYR A 112 1.24 3.14 -17.93
N LEU A 113 2.11 3.22 -16.92
CA LEU A 113 1.97 4.14 -15.78
C LEU A 113 2.03 5.61 -16.20
N HIS A 114 2.92 5.98 -17.13
CA HIS A 114 3.12 7.38 -17.52
C HIS A 114 2.27 7.84 -18.70
N ARG A 115 1.82 6.89 -19.55
CA ARG A 115 1.08 7.23 -20.76
C ARG A 115 -0.37 6.75 -20.72
N CYS A 116 -0.61 5.48 -20.46
CA CYS A 116 -1.96 4.92 -20.53
C CYS A 116 -2.80 5.35 -19.32
N LEU A 117 -2.28 5.15 -18.12
CA LEU A 117 -2.99 5.34 -16.87
C LEU A 117 -3.44 6.80 -16.64
N PRO A 118 -2.60 7.84 -16.88
CA PRO A 118 -3.02 9.22 -16.67
C PRO A 118 -4.05 9.67 -17.71
N LEU A 119 -3.97 9.17 -18.94
CA LEU A 119 -4.96 9.44 -20.00
C LEU A 119 -6.32 8.82 -19.66
N LEU A 120 -6.34 7.54 -19.30
CA LEU A 120 -7.58 6.84 -18.90
C LEU A 120 -8.15 7.42 -17.61
N GLY A 121 -7.31 7.68 -16.62
CA GLY A 121 -7.69 8.28 -15.35
C GLY A 121 -8.26 9.68 -15.52
N SER A 122 -7.64 10.51 -16.38
CA SER A 122 -8.17 11.82 -16.73
C SER A 122 -9.53 11.71 -17.43
N PHE A 123 -9.72 10.76 -18.33
CA PHE A 123 -10.99 10.55 -19.02
C PHE A 123 -12.12 10.11 -18.07
N LEU A 124 -11.84 9.18 -17.14
CA LEU A 124 -12.85 8.63 -16.24
C LEU A 124 -13.14 9.49 -15.01
N THR A 125 -12.13 10.17 -14.46
CA THR A 125 -12.24 10.88 -13.17
C THR A 125 -12.03 12.39 -13.27
N GLY A 126 -11.54 12.89 -14.41
CA GLY A 126 -11.17 14.29 -14.58
C GLY A 126 -9.93 14.71 -13.77
N LYS A 127 -9.21 13.77 -13.14
CA LYS A 127 -8.14 14.06 -12.17
C LYS A 127 -6.83 13.38 -12.52
N LYS A 128 -6.15 13.93 -13.51
CA LYS A 128 -4.84 13.45 -13.97
C LYS A 128 -3.78 13.38 -12.84
N THR A 129 -3.76 14.40 -11.97
CA THR A 129 -2.74 14.55 -10.92
C THR A 129 -2.65 13.39 -9.93
N ALA A 130 -3.73 12.65 -9.70
CA ALA A 130 -3.71 11.50 -8.81
C ALA A 130 -3.09 10.25 -9.43
N TYR A 131 -3.24 10.10 -10.75
CA TYR A 131 -2.63 9.00 -11.49
C TYR A 131 -1.15 9.28 -11.77
N ASP A 132 -0.78 10.54 -11.99
CA ASP A 132 0.62 10.96 -12.06
C ASP A 132 1.31 10.65 -10.70
N TYR A 133 0.73 11.09 -9.57
CA TYR A 133 1.24 10.74 -8.23
C TYR A 133 1.36 9.24 -7.98
N LEU A 134 0.38 8.45 -8.44
CA LEU A 134 0.42 7.00 -8.30
C LEU A 134 1.63 6.41 -9.05
N GLY A 135 1.87 6.83 -10.29
CA GLY A 135 3.04 6.41 -11.06
C GLY A 135 4.36 6.77 -10.37
N ASP A 136 4.50 8.02 -9.95
CA ASP A 136 5.72 8.54 -9.30
C ASP A 136 5.99 7.80 -7.99
N SER A 137 4.98 7.65 -7.13
CA SER A 137 5.12 6.94 -5.85
C SER A 137 5.55 5.48 -6.04
N ILE A 138 5.01 4.77 -7.05
CA ILE A 138 5.39 3.39 -7.35
C ILE A 138 6.87 3.28 -7.72
N GLU A 139 7.41 4.27 -8.43
CA GLU A 139 8.81 4.28 -8.85
C GLU A 139 9.78 4.68 -7.73
N GLU A 140 9.38 5.61 -6.86
CA GLU A 140 10.20 6.05 -5.71
C GLU A 140 10.25 4.99 -4.60
N PHE A 141 9.20 4.17 -4.46
CA PHE A 141 9.11 3.22 -3.36
C PHE A 141 10.10 2.05 -3.51
N PRO A 142 10.81 1.67 -2.42
CA PRO A 142 11.74 0.56 -2.44
C PRO A 142 11.02 -0.74 -2.83
N SER A 143 11.74 -1.57 -3.59
CA SER A 143 11.24 -2.88 -4.01
C SER A 143 12.31 -3.96 -3.91
N GLY A 144 11.88 -5.21 -3.79
CA GLY A 144 12.76 -6.37 -3.68
C GLY A 144 13.68 -6.28 -2.45
N ASP A 145 14.98 -6.39 -2.68
CA ASP A 145 15.97 -6.37 -1.60
C ASP A 145 16.02 -5.04 -0.85
N ALA A 146 15.84 -3.91 -1.54
CA ALA A 146 15.83 -2.60 -0.88
C ALA A 146 14.71 -2.49 0.16
N MET A 147 13.51 -3.01 -0.18
CA MET A 147 12.38 -3.05 0.75
C MET A 147 12.61 -4.04 1.89
N SER A 148 13.23 -5.19 1.59
CA SER A 148 13.58 -6.19 2.60
C SER A 148 14.59 -5.66 3.61
N GLN A 149 15.58 -4.89 3.14
CA GLN A 149 16.55 -4.19 4.00
C GLN A 149 15.88 -3.11 4.84
N LEU A 150 14.96 -2.33 4.25
CA LEU A 150 14.20 -1.33 4.99
C LEU A 150 13.38 -1.99 6.12
N ILE A 151 12.69 -3.09 5.83
CA ILE A 151 11.96 -3.87 6.85
C ILE A 151 12.92 -4.36 7.95
N ALA A 152 14.05 -4.99 7.59
CA ALA A 152 14.99 -5.55 8.56
C ALA A 152 15.55 -4.49 9.53
N ARG A 153 15.89 -3.29 9.02
CA ARG A 153 16.43 -2.19 9.83
C ARG A 153 15.41 -1.59 10.80
N ASN A 154 14.12 -1.87 10.63
CA ASN A 154 13.04 -1.33 11.44
C ASN A 154 12.43 -2.39 12.38
N GLY A 155 13.27 -3.22 13.00
CA GLY A 155 12.86 -4.12 14.08
C GLY A 155 12.26 -5.45 13.63
N PHE A 156 12.59 -5.90 12.42
CA PHE A 156 12.15 -7.18 11.88
C PHE A 156 13.32 -8.10 11.52
N THR A 157 13.05 -9.40 11.47
CA THR A 157 13.98 -10.45 11.04
C THR A 157 13.37 -11.27 9.90
N ARG A 158 14.26 -11.93 9.16
CA ARG A 158 13.91 -12.86 8.07
C ARG A 158 12.92 -12.25 7.06
N PRO A 159 13.16 -11.03 6.54
CA PRO A 159 12.31 -10.51 5.49
C PRO A 159 12.40 -11.43 4.27
N THR A 160 11.25 -11.83 3.77
CA THR A 160 11.12 -12.56 2.51
C THR A 160 10.10 -11.86 1.64
N PHE A 161 10.22 -11.98 0.33
CA PHE A 161 9.27 -11.37 -0.59
C PHE A 161 8.87 -12.32 -1.71
N ARG A 162 7.63 -12.18 -2.17
CA ARG A 162 7.04 -12.97 -3.25
C ARG A 162 6.43 -12.03 -4.29
N PRO A 163 7.08 -11.87 -5.45
CA PRO A 163 6.52 -11.14 -6.57
C PRO A 163 5.24 -11.82 -7.11
N LEU A 164 4.27 -11.00 -7.48
CA LEU A 164 2.99 -11.39 -8.10
C LEU A 164 2.87 -10.67 -9.44
N THR A 165 2.18 -11.30 -10.40
CA THR A 165 1.89 -10.70 -11.71
C THR A 165 3.13 -10.12 -12.39
N GLY A 166 4.21 -10.93 -12.45
CA GLY A 166 5.48 -10.50 -13.05
C GLY A 166 6.27 -9.46 -12.24
N GLY A 167 5.90 -9.21 -10.97
CA GLY A 167 6.57 -8.25 -10.09
C GLY A 167 5.96 -6.85 -10.08
N ILE A 168 4.75 -6.69 -10.62
CA ILE A 168 3.96 -5.45 -10.48
C ILE A 168 3.51 -5.25 -9.03
N VAL A 169 3.21 -6.33 -8.33
CA VAL A 169 2.85 -6.34 -6.90
C VAL A 169 3.73 -7.35 -6.20
N THR A 170 4.15 -7.06 -4.98
CA THR A 170 4.96 -7.97 -4.17
C THR A 170 4.37 -8.06 -2.76
N ILE A 171 4.31 -9.29 -2.23
CA ILE A 171 4.05 -9.54 -0.82
C ILE A 171 5.38 -9.65 -0.11
N TYR A 172 5.61 -8.81 0.90
CA TYR A 172 6.72 -8.92 1.84
C TYR A 172 6.23 -9.49 3.16
N THR A 173 6.99 -10.40 3.75
CA THR A 173 6.70 -10.97 5.07
C THR A 173 7.93 -10.91 5.95
N ALA A 174 7.74 -10.64 7.24
CA ALA A 174 8.83 -10.67 8.21
C ALA A 174 8.31 -11.00 9.61
N THR A 175 9.22 -11.31 10.53
CA THR A 175 8.89 -11.55 11.94
C THR A 175 9.47 -10.46 12.83
N LYS A 176 8.73 -9.98 13.83
CA LYS A 176 9.29 -9.07 14.83
C LYS A 176 10.45 -9.74 15.57
N GLN A 177 11.52 -8.98 15.78
CA GLN A 177 12.66 -9.36 16.63
C GLN A 177 12.24 -9.65 18.07
#